data_AF-A0A7X1GXQ0-F1
#
_entry.id   AF-A0A7X1GXQ0-F1
#
_cell.length_a   1.000
_cell.length_b   1.000
_cell.length_c   1.000
_cell.angle_alpha   90.00
_cell.angle_beta   90.00
_cell.angle_gamma   90.00
#
_symmetry.space_group_name_H-M   'P 1'
#
loop_
_entity.id
_entity.type
_entity.pdbx_description
1 polymer ?
#
loop_
_entity_poly.entity_id
_entity_poly.type
_entity_poly.pdbx_seq_one_letter_code
_entity_poly.pdbx_strand_id
1 'polypeptide(L)' 'MTQTDDKTLCALVEEKYHESHTSEFIKLIQPAKHFCKNCGRSAVNQKNLCNPEAL' A
#
# COMPACT_ATOMS: atom_id res chain seq x y z
N MET A 1 18.04 -5.51 -2.69
CA MET A 1 16.98 -5.62 -1.66
C MET A 1 15.82 -4.78 -2.17
N THR A 2 14.69 -5.41 -2.50
CA THR A 2 13.54 -4.75 -3.12
C THR A 2 12.94 -3.73 -2.16
N GLN A 3 13.25 -2.46 -2.34
CA GLN A 3 12.74 -1.34 -1.55
C GLN A 3 11.29 -1.04 -1.95
N THR A 4 10.35 -1.86 -1.49
CA THR A 4 8.90 -1.53 -1.52
C THR A 4 8.49 -0.62 -0.37
N ASP A 5 9.42 -0.30 0.53
CA ASP A 5 9.18 0.42 1.78
C ASP A 5 8.88 1.92 1.58
N ASP A 6 9.29 2.50 0.44
CA ASP A 6 9.12 3.91 0.08
C ASP A 6 8.05 4.17 -0.98
N LYS A 7 7.41 3.12 -1.53
CA LYS A 7 6.41 3.29 -2.59
C LYS A 7 4.99 3.30 -2.05
N THR A 8 4.15 4.13 -2.67
CA THR A 8 2.71 4.09 -2.43
C THR A 8 2.11 2.84 -3.05
N LEU A 9 0.99 2.37 -2.51
CA LEU A 9 0.25 1.25 -3.08
C LEU A 9 -0.14 1.51 -4.54
N CYS A 10 -0.39 2.79 -4.90
CA CYS A 10 -0.67 3.22 -6.28
C CYS A 10 0.47 2.83 -7.22
N ALA A 11 1.69 3.26 -6.91
CA ALA A 11 2.88 2.91 -7.68
C ALA A 11 3.08 1.38 -7.77
N LEU A 12 2.91 0.66 -6.67
CA LEU A 12 3.05 -0.80 -6.65
C LEU A 12 2.02 -1.52 -7.53
N VAL A 13 0.81 -0.96 -7.68
CA VAL A 13 -0.21 -1.53 -8.56
C VAL A 13 0.11 -1.24 -10.03
N GLU A 14 0.58 -0.04 -10.35
CA GLU A 14 1.05 0.32 -11.71
C GLU A 14 2.21 -0.58 -12.16
N GLU A 15 3.10 -0.96 -11.23
CA GLU A 15 4.19 -1.90 -11.46
C GLU A 15 3.77 -3.38 -11.45
N LYS A 16 2.47 -3.67 -11.35
CA LYS A 16 1.94 -5.05 -11.24
C LYS A 16 2.52 -5.86 -10.08
N TYR A 17 3.07 -5.20 -9.07
CA TYR A 17 3.67 -5.86 -7.90
C TYR A 17 2.64 -6.67 -7.12
N HIS A 18 1.39 -6.21 -7.07
CA HIS A 18 0.27 -6.95 -6.48
C HIS A 18 -0.01 -8.31 -7.16
N GLU A 19 0.32 -8.45 -8.45
CA GLU A 19 0.18 -9.70 -9.21
C GLU A 19 1.40 -10.60 -9.04
N SER A 20 2.62 -10.04 -9.14
CA SER A 20 3.86 -10.83 -9.04
C SER A 20 4.28 -11.16 -7.61
N HIS A 21 3.84 -10.36 -6.62
CA HIS A 21 4.21 -10.45 -5.21
C HIS A 21 2.98 -10.31 -4.29
N THR A 22 1.90 -11.03 -4.60
CA THR A 22 0.62 -10.95 -3.90
C THR A 22 0.75 -11.11 -2.38
N SER A 23 1.53 -12.08 -1.91
CA SER A 23 1.73 -12.32 -0.47
C SER A 23 2.44 -11.17 0.25
N GLU A 24 3.35 -10.47 -0.42
CA GLU A 24 4.02 -9.28 0.15
C GLU A 24 3.06 -8.08 0.13
N PHE A 25 2.32 -7.91 -0.97
CA PHE A 25 1.33 -6.84 -1.08
C PHE A 25 0.23 -6.95 -0.02
N ILE A 26 -0.23 -8.16 0.31
CA ILE A 26 -1.20 -8.41 1.40
C ILE A 26 -0.67 -7.88 2.74
N LYS A 27 0.62 -8.06 3.05
CA LYS A 27 1.24 -7.55 4.29
C LYS A 27 1.28 -6.03 4.36
N LEU A 28 1.22 -5.33 3.22
CA LEU A 28 1.17 -3.87 3.16
C LEU A 28 -0.24 -3.34 3.42
N ILE A 29 -1.28 -4.13 3.12
CA ILE A 29 -2.68 -3.74 3.25
C ILE A 29 -3.39 -4.32 4.48
N GLN A 30 -2.80 -5.33 5.14
CA GLN A 30 -3.39 -6.03 6.29
C GLN A 30 -2.38 -6.24 7.44
N PRO A 31 -2.73 -5.93 8.70
CA PRO A 31 -3.98 -5.31 9.15
C PRO A 31 -4.02 -3.81 8.83
N ALA A 32 -5.05 -3.37 8.10
CA ALA A 32 -5.19 -1.97 7.72
C ALA A 32 -5.39 -1.07 8.95
N LYS A 33 -4.58 -0.01 9.07
CA LYS A 33 -4.69 1.01 10.12
C LYS A 33 -4.97 2.40 9.57
N HIS A 34 -4.71 2.58 8.28
CA HIS A 34 -4.90 3.84 7.58
C HIS A 34 -5.61 3.58 6.25
N PHE A 35 -6.33 4.57 5.76
CA PHE A 35 -6.91 4.59 4.43
C PHE A 35 -6.58 5.89 3.70
N CYS A 36 -6.55 5.86 2.38
CA CYS A 36 -6.31 7.05 1.57
C CYS A 36 -7.63 7.78 1.32
N LYS A 37 -7.73 9.05 1.70
CA LYS A 37 -8.95 9.85 1.47
C LYS A 37 -9.26 10.08 -0.01
N ASN A 38 -8.26 9.97 -0.89
CA ASN A 38 -8.44 10.24 -2.31
C ASN A 38 -8.92 9.01 -3.10
N CYS A 39 -8.33 7.84 -2.83
CA CYS A 39 -8.58 6.62 -3.62
C CYS A 39 -9.16 5.45 -2.83
N GLY A 40 -9.37 5.61 -1.52
CA GLY A 40 -9.99 4.59 -0.66
C GLY A 40 -9.12 3.37 -0.34
N ARG A 41 -7.86 3.33 -0.78
CA ARG A 41 -6.94 2.22 -0.49
C ARG A 41 -6.54 2.21 0.98
N SER A 42 -6.45 1.02 1.57
CA SER A 42 -6.07 0.85 2.96
C SER A 42 -4.68 0.24 3.10
N ALA A 43 -3.92 0.68 4.10
CA ALA A 43 -2.57 0.23 4.37
C ALA A 43 -2.31 0.07 5.87
N VAL A 44 -1.32 -0.78 6.20
CA VAL A 44 -0.77 -0.84 7.56
C VAL A 44 -0.08 0.48 7.90
N ASN A 45 0.73 1.01 6.99
CA ASN A 45 1.49 2.24 7.19
C ASN A 45 0.99 3.38 6.29
N GLN A 46 0.86 4.57 6.88
CA GLN A 46 0.46 5.79 6.17
C GLN A 46 1.38 6.16 5.00
N LYS A 47 2.68 5.81 5.07
CA LYS A 47 3.67 6.06 4.00
C LYS A 47 3.32 5.38 2.67
N ASN A 48 2.54 4.30 2.71
CA ASN A 48 2.13 3.59 1.50
C ASN A 48 0.89 4.23 0.85
N LEU A 49 0.41 5.37 1.34
CA LEU A 49 -0.79 6.07 0.87
C LEU A 49 -0.44 7.52 0.49
N CYS A 50 -1.09 8.06 -0.53
CA CYS A 50 -0.84 9.44 -1.00
C CYS A 50 -1.48 10.50 -0.10
N ASN A 51 -2.62 10.18 0.53
CA ASN A 51 -3.35 11.07 1.43
C ASN A 51 -3.94 10.25 2.60
N PRO A 52 -3.10 9.79 3.54
CA PRO A 52 -3.51 8.87 4.60
C PRO A 52 -4.40 9.54 5.67
N GLU A 53 -5.36 8.78 6.16
CA GLU A 53 -6.19 9.06 7.34
C GLU A 53 -6.32 7.78 8.17
N ALA A 54 -6.45 7.91 9.48
CA ALA A 54 -6.62 6.76 10.37
C ALA A 54 -8.00 6.11 10.13
N LEU A 55 -8.03 4.77 10.13
CA LEU A 55 -9.25 3.98 10.10
C LEU A 55 -9.94 3.92 11.46
#